data_AF-A0A1V6E5S4-F1
#
_entry.id   AF-A0A1V6E5S4-F1
#
_cell.length_a   1.000
_cell.length_b   1.000
_cell.length_c   1.000
_cell.angle_alpha   90.00
_cell.angle_beta   90.00
_cell.angle_gamma   90.00
#
_symmetry.space_group_name_H-M   'P 1'
#
loop_
_entity.id
_entity.type
_entity.pdbx_description
1 polymer ?
#
loop_
_entity_poly.entity_id
_entity_poly.type
_entity_poly.pdbx_seq_one_letter_code
_entity_poly.pdbx_strand_id
1 'polypeptide(L)'
;MHDTEGRYTRLFEIVDSRGIADLDDALLEADQPELYRSLHNAISSLSSIETIQNLSKEEAIQRATIFSEIFFSRLCEIAGSDDTLAASRSDSVQAASSWLKIVLRLLYGTLESDSGTGTAATVIGHGSSESDSEYQQYRLILLIYSFTRALVRAFAADGLNEEAARIVKEYRISKKLTELAVGLSRRSDNRDAEYHVSICAEIAIAWALRQNRLLFETEGTTNTSQAPDKRANEICAWAFSNPLMREALNINQYRDIEYFNKERFEAFISLLPAFAWIDSIQDETKGKEWKEYLSWKEVAEILREKAIATGYRTGTMLEYMASIAQT
;
A
#
# COMPACT_ATOMS: atom_id res chain seq x y z
N MET A 1 -12.89 -41.45 -4.80
CA MET A 1 -13.06 -39.98 -4.85
C MET A 1 -13.65 -39.65 -6.21
N HIS A 2 -14.88 -39.14 -6.27
CA HIS A 2 -15.44 -38.59 -7.49
C HIS A 2 -15.27 -37.07 -7.44
N ASP A 3 -14.67 -36.51 -8.48
CA ASP A 3 -14.50 -35.07 -8.66
C ASP A 3 -15.84 -34.46 -9.11
N THR A 4 -16.75 -34.24 -8.17
CA THR A 4 -18.09 -33.72 -8.44
C THR A 4 -18.09 -32.25 -8.83
N GLU A 5 -16.96 -31.55 -8.67
CA GLU A 5 -16.83 -30.10 -8.87
C GLU A 5 -15.79 -29.72 -9.95
N GLY A 6 -15.13 -30.71 -10.57
CA GLY A 6 -14.12 -30.49 -11.61
C GLY A 6 -12.79 -29.90 -11.10
N ARG A 7 -12.52 -30.01 -9.79
CA ARG A 7 -11.33 -29.46 -9.13
C ARG A 7 -10.05 -30.07 -9.68
N TYR A 8 -10.02 -31.39 -9.88
CA TYR A 8 -8.85 -32.08 -10.39
C TYR A 8 -8.65 -31.83 -11.88
N THR A 9 -9.74 -31.74 -12.64
CA THR A 9 -9.68 -31.45 -14.08
C THR A 9 -9.06 -30.08 -14.37
N ARG A 10 -9.46 -29.04 -13.62
CA ARG A 10 -8.84 -27.70 -13.74
C ARG A 10 -7.40 -27.67 -13.23
N LEU A 11 -7.09 -28.43 -12.18
CA LEU A 11 -5.71 -28.55 -11.71
C LEU A 11 -4.82 -29.10 -12.81
N PHE A 12 -5.28 -30.13 -13.53
CA PHE A 12 -4.55 -30.69 -14.66
C PHE A 12 -4.35 -29.67 -15.79
N GLU A 13 -5.36 -28.86 -16.14
CA GLU A 13 -5.21 -27.80 -17.16
C GLU A 13 -4.19 -26.70 -16.76
N ILE A 14 -4.16 -26.34 -15.47
CA ILE A 14 -3.22 -25.33 -14.94
C ILE A 14 -1.81 -25.91 -14.84
N VAL A 15 -1.67 -27.18 -14.43
CA VAL A 15 -0.39 -27.89 -14.26
C VAL A 15 0.25 -28.22 -15.61
N ASP A 16 -0.54 -28.58 -16.63
CA ASP A 16 -0.01 -28.95 -17.95
C ASP A 16 0.51 -27.72 -18.74
N SER A 17 0.18 -26.50 -18.30
CA SER A 17 0.55 -25.25 -18.99
C SER A 17 1.66 -24.43 -18.32
N ARG A 18 1.99 -24.65 -17.03
CA ARG A 18 3.07 -23.93 -16.32
C ARG A 18 3.81 -24.86 -15.35
N GLY A 19 5.12 -25.00 -15.55
CA GLY A 19 6.00 -25.82 -14.71
C GLY A 19 5.88 -25.53 -13.20
N ILE A 20 6.24 -26.55 -12.42
CA ILE A 20 5.98 -26.76 -10.98
C ILE A 20 6.69 -25.72 -10.07
N ALA A 21 6.30 -24.44 -10.14
CA ALA A 21 6.76 -23.40 -9.22
C ALA A 21 5.62 -22.82 -8.35
N ASP A 22 4.35 -23.08 -8.69
CA ASP A 22 3.20 -22.41 -8.08
C ASP A 22 1.99 -23.35 -7.89
N LEU A 23 2.21 -24.63 -7.57
CA LEU A 23 1.11 -25.60 -7.37
C LEU A 23 0.16 -25.17 -6.24
N ASP A 24 0.70 -24.67 -5.13
CA ASP A 24 -0.10 -24.20 -3.99
C ASP A 24 -0.92 -22.96 -4.34
N ASP A 25 -0.38 -22.06 -5.16
CA ASP A 25 -1.09 -20.88 -5.62
C ASP A 25 -2.18 -21.25 -6.63
N ALA A 26 -1.91 -22.20 -7.53
CA ALA A 26 -2.91 -22.75 -8.44
C ALA A 26 -4.04 -23.48 -7.69
N LEU A 27 -3.71 -24.18 -6.58
CA LEU A 27 -4.68 -24.82 -5.70
C LEU A 27 -5.56 -23.78 -4.99
N LEU A 28 -4.97 -22.72 -4.43
CA LEU A 28 -5.72 -21.62 -3.82
C LEU A 28 -6.64 -20.92 -4.84
N GLU A 29 -6.13 -20.65 -6.04
CA GLU A 29 -6.92 -20.07 -7.14
C GLU A 29 -8.08 -20.98 -7.57
N ALA A 30 -7.86 -22.30 -7.59
CA ALA A 30 -8.88 -23.28 -7.92
C ALA A 30 -9.96 -23.41 -6.83
N ASP A 31 -9.60 -23.20 -5.55
CA ASP A 31 -10.55 -23.26 -4.43
C ASP A 31 -11.44 -22.01 -4.36
N GLN A 32 -10.92 -20.82 -4.72
CA GLN A 32 -11.66 -19.55 -4.69
C GLN A 32 -11.69 -18.83 -6.06
N PRO A 33 -12.20 -19.45 -7.13
CA PRO A 33 -12.04 -18.94 -8.50
C PRO A 33 -12.71 -17.58 -8.71
N GLU A 34 -13.84 -17.34 -8.05
CA GLU A 34 -14.55 -16.08 -8.12
C GLU A 34 -13.80 -14.95 -7.41
N LEU A 35 -13.18 -15.22 -6.26
CA LEU A 35 -12.34 -14.24 -5.56
C LEU A 35 -11.17 -13.82 -6.46
N TYR A 36 -10.42 -14.77 -6.99
CA TYR A 36 -9.24 -14.47 -7.82
C TYR A 36 -9.61 -13.84 -9.17
N ARG A 37 -10.75 -14.21 -9.77
CA ARG A 37 -11.28 -13.53 -10.94
C ARG A 37 -11.60 -12.06 -10.63
N SER A 38 -12.23 -11.78 -9.48
CA SER A 38 -12.52 -10.40 -9.08
C SER A 38 -11.25 -9.61 -8.78
N LEU A 39 -10.27 -10.21 -8.11
CA LEU A 39 -8.95 -9.61 -7.87
C LEU A 39 -8.25 -9.27 -9.19
N HIS A 40 -8.23 -10.20 -10.14
CA HIS A 40 -7.64 -9.98 -11.46
C HIS A 40 -8.32 -8.82 -12.19
N ASN A 41 -9.66 -8.75 -12.15
CA ASN A 41 -10.41 -7.66 -12.78
C ASN A 41 -10.14 -6.31 -12.13
N ALA A 42 -10.03 -6.26 -10.79
CA ALA A 42 -9.70 -5.06 -10.04
C ALA A 42 -8.29 -4.57 -10.41
N ILE A 43 -7.31 -5.45 -10.32
CA ILE A 43 -5.91 -5.20 -10.68
C ILE A 43 -5.79 -4.74 -12.15
N SER A 44 -6.42 -5.45 -13.08
CA SER A 44 -6.36 -5.10 -14.50
C SER A 44 -7.00 -3.73 -14.76
N SER A 45 -8.11 -3.41 -14.10
CA SER A 45 -8.79 -2.13 -14.27
C SER A 45 -7.98 -0.98 -13.68
N LEU A 46 -7.35 -1.18 -12.52
CA LEU A 46 -6.42 -0.21 -11.93
C LEU A 46 -5.23 0.05 -12.85
N SER A 47 -4.63 -1.01 -13.39
CA SER A 47 -3.50 -0.88 -14.32
C SER A 47 -3.87 -0.15 -15.61
N SER A 48 -5.12 -0.27 -16.05
CA SER A 48 -5.56 0.37 -17.29
C SER A 48 -5.58 1.89 -17.20
N ILE A 49 -5.76 2.47 -16.00
CA ILE A 49 -5.83 3.93 -15.81
C ILE A 49 -4.57 4.62 -16.35
N GLU A 50 -3.40 3.98 -16.19
CA GLU A 50 -2.12 4.48 -16.73
C GLU A 50 -1.98 4.34 -18.25
N THR A 51 -2.61 3.32 -18.84
CA THR A 51 -2.38 2.92 -20.24
C THR A 51 -3.43 3.44 -21.24
N ILE A 52 -4.52 4.02 -20.75
CA ILE A 52 -5.67 4.36 -21.57
C ILE A 52 -5.41 5.61 -22.43
N GLN A 53 -5.57 5.43 -23.75
CA GLN A 53 -5.60 6.50 -24.75
C GLN A 53 -7.02 6.79 -25.29
N ASN A 54 -7.97 5.85 -25.18
CA ASN A 54 -9.29 5.88 -25.88
C ASN A 54 -10.53 6.05 -24.98
N LEU A 55 -10.43 5.80 -23.67
CA LEU A 55 -11.49 6.03 -22.68
C LEU A 55 -11.16 7.30 -21.90
N SER A 56 -12.15 8.01 -21.36
CA SER A 56 -11.83 9.10 -20.44
C SER A 56 -11.18 8.53 -19.17
N LYS A 57 -10.20 9.24 -18.59
CA LYS A 57 -9.58 8.83 -17.33
C LYS A 57 -10.62 8.65 -16.21
N GLU A 58 -11.68 9.45 -16.24
CA GLU A 58 -12.77 9.37 -15.27
C GLU A 58 -13.57 8.05 -15.39
N GLU A 59 -13.89 7.59 -16.60
CA GLU A 59 -14.51 6.27 -16.82
C GLU A 59 -13.58 5.13 -16.37
N ALA A 60 -12.28 5.26 -16.61
CA ALA A 60 -11.29 4.28 -16.16
C ALA A 60 -11.25 4.18 -14.63
N ILE A 61 -11.26 5.33 -13.94
CA ILE A 61 -11.31 5.41 -12.48
C ILE A 61 -12.62 4.81 -11.95
N GLN A 62 -13.76 5.11 -12.57
CA GLN A 62 -15.05 4.52 -12.20
C GLN A 62 -15.03 3.00 -12.35
N ARG A 63 -14.54 2.49 -13.48
CA ARG A 63 -14.41 1.06 -13.72
C ARG A 63 -13.50 0.39 -12.68
N ALA A 64 -12.33 0.96 -12.41
CA ALA A 64 -11.41 0.43 -11.41
C ALA A 64 -12.03 0.42 -10.01
N THR A 65 -12.80 1.43 -9.67
CA THR A 65 -13.53 1.51 -8.41
C THR A 65 -14.57 0.39 -8.29
N ILE A 66 -15.42 0.20 -9.32
CA ILE A 66 -16.45 -0.85 -9.34
C ILE A 66 -15.83 -2.24 -9.19
N PHE A 67 -14.75 -2.54 -9.92
CA PHE A 67 -14.11 -3.85 -9.80
C PHE A 67 -13.39 -4.05 -8.46
N SER A 68 -12.86 -2.98 -7.87
CA SER A 68 -12.29 -3.03 -6.52
C SER A 68 -13.38 -3.30 -5.48
N GLU A 69 -14.54 -2.64 -5.59
CA GLU A 69 -15.70 -2.86 -4.72
C GLU A 69 -16.18 -4.33 -4.77
N ILE A 70 -16.33 -4.88 -5.98
CA ILE A 70 -16.72 -6.30 -6.16
C ILE A 70 -15.71 -7.24 -5.48
N PHE A 71 -14.41 -6.96 -5.63
CA PHE A 71 -13.37 -7.75 -4.98
C PHE A 71 -13.42 -7.61 -3.45
N PHE A 72 -13.56 -6.40 -2.93
CA PHE A 72 -13.65 -6.14 -1.49
C PHE A 72 -14.86 -6.84 -0.88
N SER A 73 -16.04 -6.74 -1.50
CA SER A 73 -17.25 -7.45 -1.05
C SER A 73 -17.02 -8.96 -0.97
N ARG A 74 -16.47 -9.57 -2.03
CA ARG A 74 -16.18 -11.01 -2.07
C ARG A 74 -15.18 -11.43 -1.00
N LEU A 75 -14.12 -10.65 -0.79
CA LEU A 75 -13.14 -10.96 0.23
C LEU A 75 -13.73 -10.85 1.63
N CYS A 76 -14.59 -9.85 1.89
CA CYS A 76 -15.29 -9.73 3.17
C CYS A 76 -16.35 -10.82 3.36
N GLU A 77 -16.97 -11.34 2.30
CA GLU A 77 -17.87 -12.49 2.38
C GLU A 77 -17.13 -13.78 2.76
N ILE A 78 -15.90 -13.96 2.28
CA ILE A 78 -15.09 -15.17 2.54
C ILE A 78 -14.36 -15.09 3.88
N ALA A 79 -13.80 -13.92 4.20
CA ALA A 79 -12.97 -13.73 5.40
C ALA A 79 -13.73 -13.14 6.60
N GLY A 80 -14.91 -12.55 6.36
CA GLY A 80 -15.76 -11.91 7.36
C GLY A 80 -16.34 -12.89 8.38
N SER A 81 -16.78 -12.36 9.51
CA SER A 81 -17.54 -13.13 10.49
C SER A 81 -18.97 -13.35 9.99
N ASP A 82 -19.52 -14.53 10.25
CA ASP A 82 -20.93 -14.85 10.02
C ASP A 82 -21.86 -13.98 10.89
N ASP A 83 -21.34 -13.45 12.01
CA ASP A 83 -22.09 -12.62 12.95
C ASP A 83 -22.22 -11.15 12.49
N THR A 84 -21.43 -10.71 11.49
CA THR A 84 -21.49 -9.34 11.00
C THR A 84 -22.74 -9.12 10.14
N LEU A 85 -23.48 -8.05 10.43
CA LEU A 85 -24.64 -7.66 9.62
C LEU A 85 -24.22 -7.34 8.18
N ALA A 86 -24.84 -8.00 7.20
CA ALA A 86 -24.57 -7.80 5.77
C ALA A 86 -24.67 -6.33 5.33
N ALA A 87 -25.61 -5.57 5.91
CA ALA A 87 -25.74 -4.13 5.65
C ALA A 87 -24.50 -3.34 6.11
N SER A 88 -24.00 -3.61 7.32
CA SER A 88 -22.80 -2.94 7.85
C SER A 88 -21.55 -3.23 7.01
N ARG A 89 -21.43 -4.48 6.52
CA ARG A 89 -20.36 -4.88 5.60
C ARG A 89 -20.46 -4.11 4.27
N SER A 90 -21.65 -4.09 3.68
CA SER A 90 -21.92 -3.35 2.45
C SER A 90 -21.56 -1.86 2.59
N ASP A 91 -21.96 -1.22 3.69
CA ASP A 91 -21.67 0.19 3.95
C ASP A 91 -20.16 0.46 4.06
N SER A 92 -19.42 -0.43 4.73
CA SER A 92 -17.96 -0.31 4.86
C SER A 92 -17.23 -0.48 3.53
N VAL A 93 -17.66 -1.44 2.71
CA VAL A 93 -17.10 -1.67 1.37
C VAL A 93 -17.40 -0.50 0.44
N GLN A 94 -18.62 0.06 0.51
CA GLN A 94 -19.01 1.22 -0.28
C GLN A 94 -18.22 2.48 0.13
N ALA A 95 -18.02 2.70 1.43
CA ALA A 95 -17.19 3.79 1.95
C ALA A 95 -15.74 3.65 1.49
N ALA A 96 -15.15 2.46 1.61
CA ALA A 96 -13.80 2.17 1.14
C ALA A 96 -13.61 2.42 -0.37
N SER A 97 -14.59 2.01 -1.19
CA SER A 97 -14.56 2.20 -2.64
C SER A 97 -14.76 3.68 -3.02
N SER A 98 -15.61 4.39 -2.30
CA SER A 98 -15.80 5.84 -2.46
C SER A 98 -14.51 6.61 -2.15
N TRP A 99 -13.83 6.26 -1.05
CA TRP A 99 -12.51 6.81 -0.71
C TRP A 99 -11.48 6.55 -1.81
N LEU A 100 -11.36 5.29 -2.27
CA LEU A 100 -10.43 4.91 -3.34
C LEU A 100 -10.67 5.75 -4.60
N LYS A 101 -11.93 5.98 -4.98
CA LYS A 101 -12.29 6.81 -6.12
C LYS A 101 -11.78 8.25 -5.97
N ILE A 102 -11.93 8.86 -4.79
CA ILE A 102 -11.42 10.21 -4.51
C ILE A 102 -9.90 10.25 -4.67
N VAL A 103 -9.19 9.28 -4.08
CA VAL A 103 -7.73 9.19 -4.15
C VAL A 103 -7.26 9.05 -5.60
N LEU A 104 -7.91 8.17 -6.39
CA LEU A 104 -7.58 8.00 -7.81
C LEU A 104 -7.81 9.29 -8.61
N ARG A 105 -8.93 10.00 -8.39
CA ARG A 105 -9.17 11.28 -9.06
C ARG A 105 -8.10 12.33 -8.75
N LEU A 106 -7.61 12.36 -7.51
CA LEU A 106 -6.53 13.24 -7.08
C LEU A 106 -5.17 12.84 -7.68
N LEU A 107 -4.84 11.55 -7.69
CA LEU A 107 -3.60 11.01 -8.28
C LEU A 107 -3.50 11.30 -9.79
N TYR A 108 -4.63 11.26 -10.51
CA TYR A 108 -4.68 11.41 -11.96
C TYR A 108 -5.18 12.79 -12.43
N GLY A 109 -5.47 13.71 -11.51
CA GLY A 109 -5.85 15.10 -11.82
C GLY A 109 -7.19 15.24 -12.55
N THR A 110 -8.16 14.37 -12.29
CA THR A 110 -9.50 14.41 -12.92
C THR A 110 -10.56 15.13 -12.08
N LEU A 111 -10.19 15.63 -10.91
CA LEU A 111 -11.04 16.57 -10.16
C LEU A 111 -11.01 17.93 -10.87
N GLU A 112 -12.16 18.49 -11.20
CA GLU A 112 -12.24 19.89 -11.65
C GLU A 112 -11.75 20.78 -10.50
N SER A 113 -10.50 21.22 -10.54
CA SER A 113 -10.02 22.29 -9.67
C SER A 113 -9.68 23.51 -10.51
N ASP A 114 -10.58 24.49 -10.48
CA ASP A 114 -10.18 25.90 -10.52
C ASP A 114 -9.06 26.07 -9.47
N SER A 115 -7.85 26.36 -9.93
CA SER A 115 -6.60 26.49 -9.16
C SER A 115 -6.08 25.20 -8.49
N GLY A 116 -4.99 24.63 -9.04
CA GLY A 116 -4.16 23.70 -8.27
C GLY A 116 -3.75 22.39 -8.94
N THR A 117 -3.47 22.37 -10.25
CA THR A 117 -2.73 21.27 -10.92
C THR A 117 -1.34 20.97 -10.32
N GLY A 118 -0.93 21.66 -9.24
CA GLY A 118 0.36 21.51 -8.57
C GLY A 118 0.31 20.87 -7.17
N THR A 119 -0.64 19.98 -6.86
CA THR A 119 -0.72 19.35 -5.52
C THR A 119 -0.22 17.91 -5.50
N ALA A 120 -0.82 16.98 -6.26
CA ALA A 120 -0.33 15.61 -6.35
C ALA A 120 1.07 15.55 -6.99
N ALA A 121 1.30 16.29 -8.08
CA ALA A 121 2.60 16.36 -8.75
C ALA A 121 3.72 16.92 -7.87
N THR A 122 3.41 17.78 -6.90
CA THR A 122 4.40 18.35 -5.96
C THR A 122 4.66 17.44 -4.76
N VAL A 123 3.66 16.64 -4.36
CA VAL A 123 3.82 15.61 -3.32
C VAL A 123 4.62 14.43 -3.86
N ILE A 124 4.32 14.04 -5.09
CA ILE A 124 4.88 12.87 -5.81
C ILE A 124 6.22 13.21 -6.46
N GLY A 125 6.34 14.39 -7.07
CA GLY A 125 7.56 14.85 -7.71
C GLY A 125 8.46 15.54 -6.70
N HIS A 126 9.55 14.87 -6.32
CA HIS A 126 10.64 15.55 -5.64
C HIS A 126 11.11 16.68 -6.57
N GLY A 127 11.11 17.92 -6.04
CA GLY A 127 11.27 19.12 -6.85
C GLY A 127 12.59 19.19 -7.62
N SER A 128 12.64 18.63 -8.83
CA SER A 128 13.51 19.01 -9.96
C SER A 128 13.32 18.01 -11.10
N SER A 129 12.80 18.45 -12.24
CA SER A 129 13.01 17.83 -13.57
C SER A 129 13.00 16.29 -13.62
N GLU A 130 12.05 15.62 -12.96
CA GLU A 130 11.86 14.18 -13.11
C GLU A 130 11.29 13.85 -14.49
N SER A 131 11.71 12.73 -15.07
CA SER A 131 11.14 12.28 -16.34
C SER A 131 9.68 11.84 -16.15
N ASP A 132 8.83 12.00 -17.17
CA ASP A 132 7.43 11.51 -17.14
C ASP A 132 7.32 10.01 -16.72
N SER A 133 8.40 9.25 -16.89
CA SER A 133 8.50 7.82 -16.61
C SER A 133 8.77 7.48 -15.13
N GLU A 134 9.50 8.29 -14.38
CA GLU A 134 9.70 8.12 -12.93
C GLU A 134 8.41 8.48 -12.19
N TYR A 135 7.80 9.59 -12.63
CA TYR A 135 6.50 10.05 -12.16
C TYR A 135 5.42 8.97 -12.35
N GLN A 136 5.48 8.19 -13.44
CA GLN A 136 4.59 7.05 -13.67
C GLN A 136 4.82 5.89 -12.71
N GLN A 137 6.06 5.51 -12.44
CA GLN A 137 6.35 4.40 -11.52
C GLN A 137 5.94 4.73 -10.08
N TYR A 138 6.17 5.97 -9.64
CA TYR A 138 5.75 6.40 -8.31
C TYR A 138 4.22 6.36 -8.18
N ARG A 139 3.46 6.80 -9.19
CA ARG A 139 1.99 6.67 -9.21
C ARG A 139 1.52 5.22 -9.12
N LEU A 140 2.21 4.26 -9.74
CA LEU A 140 1.88 2.84 -9.62
C LEU A 140 2.03 2.32 -8.19
N ILE A 141 3.11 2.71 -7.50
CA ILE A 141 3.33 2.36 -6.09
C ILE A 141 2.24 2.96 -5.20
N LEU A 142 1.89 4.23 -5.44
CA LEU A 142 0.79 4.88 -4.73
C LEU A 142 -0.57 4.24 -5.02
N LEU A 143 -0.79 3.75 -6.24
CA LEU A 143 -2.00 3.02 -6.58
C LEU A 143 -2.12 1.72 -5.77
N ILE A 144 -1.02 0.96 -5.64
CA ILE A 144 -0.96 -0.26 -4.82
C ILE A 144 -1.22 0.08 -3.35
N TYR A 145 -0.60 1.15 -2.86
CA TYR A 145 -0.82 1.68 -1.52
C TYR A 145 -2.30 1.99 -1.28
N SER A 146 -2.90 2.80 -2.14
CA SER A 146 -4.31 3.20 -2.04
C SER A 146 -5.25 2.01 -2.11
N PHE A 147 -5.03 1.07 -3.03
CA PHE A 147 -5.84 -0.14 -3.13
C PHE A 147 -5.78 -0.98 -1.85
N THR A 148 -4.58 -1.20 -1.31
CA THR A 148 -4.39 -1.96 -0.08
C THR A 148 -4.99 -1.24 1.12
N ARG A 149 -4.89 0.09 1.18
CA ARG A 149 -5.47 0.89 2.27
C ARG A 149 -7.00 0.92 2.20
N ALA A 150 -7.57 0.97 1.00
CA ALA A 150 -9.01 0.83 0.78
C ALA A 150 -9.49 -0.56 1.19
N LEU A 151 -8.72 -1.62 0.89
CA LEU A 151 -9.03 -2.96 1.35
C LEU A 151 -9.12 -3.03 2.89
N VAL A 152 -8.17 -2.45 3.61
CA VAL A 152 -8.23 -2.39 5.08
C VAL A 152 -9.46 -1.60 5.55
N ARG A 153 -9.83 -0.51 4.87
CA ARG A 153 -11.07 0.23 5.19
C ARG A 153 -12.33 -0.62 4.99
N ALA A 154 -12.35 -1.50 3.98
CA ALA A 154 -13.48 -2.38 3.73
C ALA A 154 -13.71 -3.39 4.88
N PHE A 155 -12.65 -3.79 5.57
CA PHE A 155 -12.69 -4.68 6.74
C PHE A 155 -13.23 -4.03 8.03
N ALA A 156 -13.58 -2.74 8.03
CA ALA A 156 -13.97 -2.02 9.24
C ALA A 156 -15.17 -2.64 9.97
N ALA A 157 -16.21 -3.08 9.24
CA ALA A 157 -17.40 -3.70 9.83
C ALA A 157 -17.13 -5.09 10.43
N ASP A 158 -16.26 -5.88 9.80
CA ASP A 158 -15.96 -7.25 10.25
C ASP A 158 -14.91 -7.29 11.37
N GLY A 159 -14.36 -6.14 11.78
CA GLY A 159 -13.31 -6.08 12.82
C GLY A 159 -11.98 -6.69 12.38
N LEU A 160 -11.81 -7.00 11.09
CA LEU A 160 -10.64 -7.72 10.56
C LEU A 160 -9.42 -6.81 10.34
N ASN A 161 -9.45 -5.56 10.82
CA ASN A 161 -8.34 -4.63 10.68
C ASN A 161 -7.03 -5.16 11.27
N GLU A 162 -7.11 -5.92 12.37
CA GLU A 162 -5.94 -6.53 13.00
C GLU A 162 -5.44 -7.76 12.24
N GLU A 163 -6.34 -8.44 11.53
CA GLU A 163 -6.07 -9.66 10.77
C GLU A 163 -5.82 -9.40 9.28
N ALA A 164 -5.97 -8.16 8.82
CA ALA A 164 -5.84 -7.78 7.41
C ALA A 164 -4.49 -8.24 6.81
N ALA A 165 -3.42 -8.14 7.59
CA ALA A 165 -2.09 -8.65 7.23
C ALA A 165 -2.07 -10.17 6.99
N ARG A 166 -2.77 -10.93 7.84
CA ARG A 166 -2.91 -12.39 7.71
C ARG A 166 -3.73 -12.74 6.47
N ILE A 167 -4.88 -12.10 6.27
CA ILE A 167 -5.78 -12.32 5.14
C ILE A 167 -5.07 -12.01 3.81
N VAL A 168 -4.39 -10.86 3.71
CA VAL A 168 -3.64 -10.48 2.50
C VAL A 168 -2.54 -11.49 2.15
N LYS A 169 -1.91 -12.08 3.17
CA LYS A 169 -0.88 -13.12 2.99
C LYS A 169 -1.50 -14.48 2.60
N GLU A 170 -2.55 -14.89 3.30
CA GLU A 170 -3.27 -16.14 3.10
C GLU A 170 -3.82 -16.26 1.68
N TYR A 171 -4.49 -15.21 1.19
CA TYR A 171 -5.04 -15.17 -0.17
C TYR A 171 -4.03 -14.71 -1.23
N ARG A 172 -2.73 -14.62 -0.89
CA ARG A 172 -1.65 -14.22 -1.82
C ARG A 172 -1.86 -12.87 -2.52
N ILE A 173 -2.67 -11.98 -1.92
CA ILE A 173 -3.01 -10.69 -2.52
C ILE A 173 -1.75 -9.84 -2.67
N SER A 174 -0.84 -9.86 -1.69
CA SER A 174 0.44 -9.15 -1.77
C SER A 174 1.30 -9.60 -2.94
N LYS A 175 1.42 -10.93 -3.16
CA LYS A 175 2.17 -11.51 -4.29
C LYS A 175 1.61 -10.99 -5.62
N LYS A 176 0.29 -11.04 -5.82
CA LYS A 176 -0.37 -10.57 -7.06
C LYS A 176 -0.17 -9.08 -7.30
N LEU A 177 -0.23 -8.25 -6.25
CA LEU A 177 0.02 -6.81 -6.35
C LEU A 177 1.49 -6.50 -6.69
N THR A 178 2.44 -7.21 -6.10
CA THR A 178 3.87 -7.06 -6.42
C THR A 178 4.19 -7.53 -7.85
N GLU A 179 3.62 -8.66 -8.28
CA GLU A 179 3.73 -9.15 -9.67
C GLU A 179 3.17 -8.16 -10.69
N LEU A 180 2.04 -7.52 -10.37
CA LEU A 180 1.48 -6.45 -11.18
C LEU A 180 2.46 -5.28 -11.28
N ALA A 181 3.00 -4.81 -10.15
CA ALA A 181 3.94 -3.70 -10.11
C ALA A 181 5.15 -3.95 -11.02
N VAL A 182 5.74 -5.13 -10.90
CA VAL A 182 6.86 -5.57 -11.73
C VAL A 182 6.46 -5.68 -13.21
N GLY A 183 5.28 -6.25 -13.49
CA GLY A 183 4.76 -6.38 -14.86
C GLY A 183 4.53 -5.03 -15.54
N LEU A 184 4.03 -4.03 -14.81
CA LEU A 184 3.82 -2.67 -15.32
C LEU A 184 5.13 -1.90 -15.46
N SER A 185 6.06 -2.07 -14.52
CA SER A 185 7.41 -1.49 -14.62
C SER A 185 8.14 -1.97 -15.87
N ARG A 186 8.06 -3.26 -16.23
CA ARG A 186 8.68 -3.79 -17.47
C ARG A 186 8.10 -3.21 -18.76
N ARG A 187 6.87 -2.69 -18.72
CA ARG A 187 6.22 -2.03 -19.86
C ARG A 187 6.59 -0.55 -19.97
N SER A 188 7.11 0.04 -18.89
CA SER A 188 7.73 1.36 -18.92
C SER A 188 9.20 1.21 -19.35
N ASP A 189 9.67 2.02 -20.31
CA ASP A 189 11.08 2.01 -20.77
C ASP A 189 12.07 2.57 -19.73
N ASN A 190 11.68 2.61 -18.46
CA ASN A 190 12.40 3.32 -17.41
C ASN A 190 13.48 2.42 -16.78
N ARG A 191 14.74 2.68 -17.16
CA ARG A 191 15.93 2.02 -16.61
C ARG A 191 16.59 2.81 -15.47
N ASP A 192 16.07 4.00 -15.16
CA ASP A 192 16.74 4.98 -14.29
C ASP A 192 16.09 5.13 -12.91
N ALA A 193 15.11 4.28 -12.57
CA ALA A 193 14.47 4.30 -11.26
C ALA A 193 15.48 4.05 -10.12
N GLU A 194 15.51 4.95 -9.14
CA GLU A 194 16.42 4.89 -7.99
C GLU A 194 16.27 3.59 -7.18
N TYR A 195 15.04 3.05 -7.11
CA TYR A 195 14.70 1.83 -6.37
C TYR A 195 13.91 0.84 -7.22
N HIS A 196 14.15 -0.45 -7.00
CA HIS A 196 13.42 -1.50 -7.71
C HIS A 196 11.93 -1.51 -7.34
N VAL A 197 11.04 -1.55 -8.33
CA VAL A 197 9.57 -1.43 -8.12
C VAL A 197 8.99 -2.49 -7.18
N SER A 198 9.54 -3.71 -7.17
CA SER A 198 9.07 -4.74 -6.22
C SER A 198 9.35 -4.36 -4.76
N ILE A 199 10.48 -3.70 -4.48
CA ILE A 199 10.83 -3.22 -3.15
C ILE A 199 9.81 -2.18 -2.70
N CYS A 200 9.54 -1.19 -3.55
CA CYS A 200 8.58 -0.14 -3.26
C CYS A 200 7.16 -0.69 -3.06
N ALA A 201 6.76 -1.71 -3.84
CA ALA A 201 5.47 -2.37 -3.69
C ALA A 201 5.35 -3.13 -2.36
N GLU A 202 6.37 -3.89 -1.97
CA GLU A 202 6.41 -4.60 -0.68
C GLU A 202 6.30 -3.62 0.50
N ILE A 203 7.03 -2.50 0.44
CA ILE A 203 6.97 -1.44 1.44
C ILE A 203 5.59 -0.79 1.49
N ALA A 204 5.03 -0.45 0.33
CA ALA A 204 3.69 0.15 0.23
C ALA A 204 2.62 -0.77 0.84
N ILE A 205 2.67 -2.07 0.56
CA ILE A 205 1.74 -3.06 1.11
C ILE A 205 1.93 -3.15 2.64
N ALA A 206 3.16 -3.30 3.12
CA ALA A 206 3.44 -3.40 4.56
C ALA A 206 2.98 -2.14 5.32
N TRP A 207 3.26 -0.95 4.77
CA TRP A 207 2.80 0.32 5.34
C TRP A 207 1.28 0.46 5.27
N ALA A 208 0.63 0.05 4.17
CA ALA A 208 -0.82 0.10 4.03
C ALA A 208 -1.55 -0.85 4.99
N LEU A 209 -0.90 -1.91 5.47
CA LEU A 209 -1.48 -2.86 6.43
C LEU A 209 -1.19 -2.50 7.89
N ARG A 210 -0.54 -1.36 8.15
CA ARG A 210 -0.31 -0.90 9.52
C ARG A 210 -1.63 -0.63 10.25
N GLN A 211 -1.67 -0.97 11.53
CA GLN A 211 -2.78 -0.67 12.42
C GLN A 211 -2.75 0.84 12.74
N ASN A 212 -3.78 1.58 12.30
CA ASN A 212 -3.79 3.05 12.25
C ASN A 212 -3.69 3.75 13.62
N ARG A 213 -4.07 3.07 14.70
CA ARG A 213 -4.37 3.70 15.99
C ARG A 213 -3.18 4.39 16.65
N LEU A 214 -1.96 3.90 16.43
CA LEU A 214 -0.77 4.36 17.15
C LEU A 214 0.00 5.50 16.46
N LEU A 215 -0.20 5.73 15.15
CA LEU A 215 0.64 6.66 14.36
C LEU A 215 -0.05 7.99 14.01
N PHE A 216 -1.38 8.08 14.15
CA PHE A 216 -2.18 9.23 13.72
C PHE A 216 -3.11 9.80 14.81
N GLU A 217 -3.07 9.30 16.04
CA GLU A 217 -3.72 9.93 17.20
C GLU A 217 -2.94 11.21 17.61
N THR A 218 -2.98 12.22 16.75
CA THR A 218 -2.61 13.62 17.05
C THR A 218 -3.83 14.43 17.49
N GLU A 219 -4.76 13.82 18.23
CA GLU A 219 -5.77 14.54 19.01
C GLU A 219 -5.32 14.61 20.47
N GLY A 220 -4.31 15.44 20.73
CA GLY A 220 -3.85 15.68 22.08
C GLY A 220 -2.65 16.62 22.08
N THR A 221 -2.90 17.90 22.37
CA THR A 221 -1.96 18.91 22.88
C THR A 221 -0.51 18.43 23.08
N THR A 222 0.28 18.37 22.00
CA THR A 222 1.74 18.23 22.08
C THR A 222 2.40 19.51 21.58
N ASN A 223 3.36 20.01 22.36
CA ASN A 223 4.21 21.14 22.01
C ASN A 223 4.76 20.97 20.58
N THR A 224 4.58 22.00 19.75
CA THR A 224 4.82 22.00 18.30
C THR A 224 6.27 21.74 17.88
N SER A 225 7.25 21.80 18.80
CA SER A 225 8.68 21.65 18.50
C SER A 225 9.21 20.21 18.55
N GLN A 226 8.51 19.26 19.17
CA GLN A 226 8.96 17.86 19.34
C GLN A 226 8.13 16.85 18.52
N ALA A 227 7.16 17.33 17.75
CA ALA A 227 6.25 16.47 17.00
C ALA A 227 6.95 15.59 15.93
N PRO A 228 7.97 16.07 15.17
CA PRO A 228 8.65 15.25 14.16
C PRO A 228 9.53 14.15 14.76
N ASP A 229 10.33 14.45 15.79
CA ASP A 229 11.22 13.47 16.43
C ASP A 229 10.42 12.35 17.11
N LYS A 230 9.36 12.71 17.84
CA LYS A 230 8.46 11.74 18.47
C LYS A 230 7.82 10.82 17.43
N ARG A 231 7.33 11.38 16.33
CA ARG A 231 6.73 10.62 15.22
C ARG A 231 7.75 9.73 14.51
N ALA A 232 8.96 10.22 14.26
CA ALA A 232 10.04 9.42 13.70
C ALA A 232 10.38 8.21 14.59
N ASN A 233 10.44 8.42 15.91
CA ASN A 233 10.63 7.35 16.88
C ASN A 233 9.47 6.33 16.86
N GLU A 234 8.22 6.78 16.84
CA GLU A 234 7.05 5.89 16.76
C GLU A 234 7.05 5.04 15.48
N ILE A 235 7.36 5.66 14.34
CA ILE A 235 7.49 4.95 13.04
C ILE A 235 8.62 3.93 13.10
N CYS A 236 9.77 4.31 13.64
CA CYS A 236 10.93 3.43 13.75
C CYS A 236 10.64 2.23 14.66
N ALA A 237 10.07 2.47 15.85
CA ALA A 237 9.67 1.43 16.79
C ALA A 237 8.64 0.47 16.19
N TRP A 238 7.64 1.00 15.48
CA TRP A 238 6.65 0.19 14.78
C TRP A 238 7.28 -0.60 13.63
N ALA A 239 8.07 0.03 12.76
CA ALA A 239 8.63 -0.61 11.57
C ALA A 239 9.53 -1.80 11.93
N PHE A 240 10.28 -1.70 13.02
CA PHE A 240 11.18 -2.76 13.47
C PHE A 240 10.55 -3.78 14.41
N SER A 241 9.32 -3.57 14.87
CA SER A 241 8.54 -4.57 15.63
C SER A 241 7.51 -5.30 14.75
N ASN A 242 7.03 -4.68 13.68
CA ASN A 242 6.02 -5.24 12.79
C ASN A 242 6.61 -6.31 11.84
N PRO A 243 6.14 -7.58 11.87
CA PRO A 243 6.73 -8.65 11.05
C PRO A 243 6.72 -8.37 9.54
N LEU A 244 5.65 -7.78 9.00
CA LEU A 244 5.56 -7.46 7.58
C LEU A 244 6.55 -6.37 7.17
N MET A 245 6.66 -5.32 7.98
CA MET A 245 7.61 -4.24 7.68
C MET A 245 9.05 -4.71 7.88
N ARG A 246 9.34 -5.56 8.87
CA ARG A 246 10.67 -6.19 9.02
C ARG A 246 11.07 -7.01 7.79
N GLU A 247 10.13 -7.76 7.21
CA GLU A 247 10.32 -8.50 5.95
C GLU A 247 10.54 -7.52 4.78
N ALA A 248 9.71 -6.49 4.64
CA ALA A 248 9.84 -5.47 3.60
C ALA A 248 11.13 -4.64 3.69
N LEU A 249 11.68 -4.44 4.90
CA LEU A 249 12.97 -3.78 5.12
C LEU A 249 14.17 -4.74 5.04
N ASN A 250 13.91 -6.04 4.82
CA ASN A 250 14.91 -7.11 4.75
C ASN A 250 15.87 -7.06 5.95
N ILE A 251 15.30 -7.09 7.16
CA ILE A 251 16.10 -7.13 8.39
C ILE A 251 16.79 -8.49 8.49
N ASN A 252 18.12 -8.46 8.52
CA ASN A 252 18.98 -9.63 8.61
C ASN A 252 19.84 -9.59 9.86
N GLN A 253 20.22 -10.76 10.37
CA GLN A 253 21.07 -10.87 11.55
C GLN A 253 22.47 -11.36 11.17
N TYR A 254 23.49 -10.66 11.64
CA TYR A 254 24.89 -11.06 11.50
C TYR A 254 25.60 -10.94 12.85
N ARG A 255 26.14 -12.05 13.35
CA ARG A 255 26.83 -12.12 14.67
C ARG A 255 25.99 -11.50 15.78
N ASP A 256 24.74 -11.93 15.89
CA ASP A 256 23.76 -11.46 16.87
C ASP A 256 23.36 -9.98 16.78
N ILE A 257 23.81 -9.25 15.74
CA ILE A 257 23.43 -7.87 15.47
C ILE A 257 22.44 -7.84 14.29
N GLU A 258 21.29 -7.20 14.50
CA GLU A 258 20.32 -6.96 13.43
C GLU A 258 20.69 -5.73 12.59
N TYR A 259 20.61 -5.89 11.26
CA TYR A 259 20.80 -4.85 10.26
C TYR A 259 19.58 -4.77 9.36
N PHE A 260 19.17 -3.56 8.99
CA PHE A 260 18.17 -3.35 7.95
C PHE A 260 18.82 -2.95 6.64
N ASN A 261 18.18 -3.28 5.51
CA ASN A 261 18.75 -2.99 4.21
C ASN A 261 18.65 -1.49 3.89
N LYS A 262 19.78 -0.88 3.51
CA LYS A 262 19.90 0.55 3.18
C LYS A 262 18.89 0.97 2.10
N GLU A 263 18.94 0.32 0.94
CA GLU A 263 18.12 0.70 -0.23
C GLU A 263 16.62 0.59 0.06
N ARG A 264 16.21 -0.48 0.77
CA ARG A 264 14.82 -0.68 1.18
C ARG A 264 14.36 0.38 2.18
N PHE A 265 15.22 0.77 3.12
CA PHE A 265 14.88 1.80 4.10
C PHE A 265 14.82 3.20 3.48
N GLU A 266 15.73 3.53 2.57
CA GLU A 266 15.70 4.78 1.82
C GLU A 266 14.45 4.88 0.91
N ALA A 267 14.07 3.78 0.25
CA ALA A 267 12.81 3.68 -0.50
C ALA A 267 11.58 3.87 0.41
N PHE A 268 11.60 3.33 1.62
CA PHE A 268 10.52 3.55 2.58
C PHE A 268 10.40 5.02 2.98
N ILE A 269 11.52 5.66 3.31
CA ILE A 269 11.55 7.07 3.70
C ILE A 269 11.08 7.98 2.58
N SER A 270 11.47 7.71 1.32
CA SER A 270 11.07 8.54 0.17
C SER A 270 9.57 8.45 -0.13
N LEU A 271 8.92 7.35 0.24
CA LEU A 271 7.48 7.15 0.04
C LEU A 271 6.62 7.71 1.20
N LEU A 272 7.18 7.89 2.38
CA LEU A 272 6.46 8.33 3.59
C LEU A 272 5.60 9.60 3.39
N PRO A 273 6.12 10.70 2.82
CA PRO A 273 5.32 11.92 2.62
C PRO A 273 4.10 11.70 1.72
N ALA A 274 4.24 10.88 0.69
CA ALA A 274 3.15 10.57 -0.23
C ALA A 274 2.10 9.65 0.40
N PHE A 275 2.53 8.67 1.20
CA PHE A 275 1.60 7.85 1.98
C PHE A 275 0.79 8.69 2.96
N ALA A 276 1.46 9.57 3.70
CA ALA A 276 0.80 10.47 4.63
C ALA A 276 -0.19 11.42 3.94
N TRP A 277 0.16 11.93 2.75
CA TRP A 277 -0.78 12.71 1.94
C TRP A 277 -2.02 11.91 1.58
N ILE A 278 -1.87 10.66 1.13
CA ILE A 278 -3.03 9.80 0.81
C ILE A 278 -3.89 9.54 2.05
N ASP A 279 -3.27 9.29 3.21
CA ASP A 279 -4.00 9.04 4.45
C ASP A 279 -4.76 10.26 4.96
N SER A 280 -4.30 11.47 4.64
CA SER A 280 -4.96 12.72 5.00
C SER A 280 -6.27 12.96 4.24
N ILE A 281 -6.50 12.23 3.14
CA ILE A 281 -7.71 12.36 2.31
C ILE A 281 -8.90 11.79 3.08
N GLN A 282 -9.84 12.67 3.45
CA GLN A 282 -11.12 12.31 4.08
C GLN A 282 -12.22 12.12 3.04
N ASP A 283 -13.25 11.34 3.39
CA ASP A 283 -14.41 11.02 2.52
C ASP A 283 -15.25 12.26 2.17
N GLU A 284 -15.23 13.26 3.06
CA GLU A 284 -15.75 14.60 2.81
C GLU A 284 -14.57 15.56 2.83
N THR A 285 -14.23 16.14 1.68
CA THR A 285 -13.14 17.11 1.53
C THR A 285 -13.39 18.37 2.36
N LYS A 286 -13.11 18.34 3.66
CA LYS A 286 -12.85 19.52 4.47
C LYS A 286 -11.35 19.75 4.42
N GLY A 287 -10.96 20.81 3.73
CA GLY A 287 -9.57 21.24 3.59
C GLY A 287 -8.92 21.44 4.95
N LYS A 288 -8.27 20.39 5.48
CA LYS A 288 -7.20 20.56 6.44
C LYS A 288 -5.99 21.02 5.64
N GLU A 289 -5.58 22.26 5.92
CA GLU A 289 -4.46 22.90 5.26
C GLU A 289 -3.20 22.01 5.28
N TRP A 290 -2.50 22.02 4.16
CA TRP A 290 -1.28 21.33 3.74
C TRP A 290 -0.04 21.46 4.65
N LYS A 291 -0.21 21.90 5.91
CA LYS A 291 0.86 22.02 6.93
C LYS A 291 1.44 20.65 7.32
N GLU A 292 0.71 19.55 7.13
CA GLU A 292 1.19 18.20 7.47
C GLU A 292 2.28 17.69 6.51
N TYR A 293 2.29 18.09 5.23
CA TYR A 293 3.27 17.59 4.25
C TYR A 293 4.72 17.97 4.59
N LEU A 294 4.95 19.20 5.07
CA LEU A 294 6.29 19.65 5.51
C LEU A 294 6.77 18.85 6.72
N SER A 295 5.87 18.56 7.67
CA SER A 295 6.19 17.73 8.84
C SER A 295 6.60 16.31 8.45
N TRP A 296 5.99 15.70 7.43
CA TRP A 296 6.36 14.36 6.98
C TRP A 296 7.69 14.29 6.22
N LYS A 297 8.08 15.38 5.53
CA LYS A 297 9.43 15.51 4.98
C LYS A 297 10.47 15.61 6.09
N GLU A 298 10.22 16.40 7.12
CA GLU A 298 11.11 16.50 8.28
C GLU A 298 11.30 15.16 8.98
N VAL A 299 10.21 14.40 9.20
CA VAL A 299 10.26 13.03 9.72
C VAL A 299 11.12 12.11 8.85
N ALA A 300 10.96 12.20 7.53
CA ALA A 300 11.74 11.43 6.57
C ALA A 300 13.25 11.75 6.65
N GLU A 301 13.61 13.03 6.74
CA GLU A 301 15.01 13.45 6.91
C GLU A 301 15.60 12.96 8.24
N ILE A 302 14.85 13.09 9.35
CA ILE A 302 15.28 12.60 10.67
C ILE A 302 15.59 11.09 10.60
N LEU A 303 14.69 10.30 10.01
CA LEU A 303 14.90 8.86 9.82
C LEU A 303 16.14 8.56 8.99
N ARG A 304 16.37 9.30 7.90
CA ARG A 304 17.53 9.13 7.02
C ARG A 304 18.84 9.42 7.75
N GLU A 305 18.94 10.59 8.38
CA GLU A 305 20.13 11.00 9.12
C GLU A 305 20.49 9.99 10.21
N LYS A 306 19.49 9.50 10.95
CA LYS A 306 19.71 8.57 12.05
C LYS A 306 20.09 7.17 11.55
N ALA A 307 19.53 6.71 10.44
CA ALA A 307 19.94 5.43 9.85
C ALA A 307 21.41 5.45 9.41
N ILE A 308 21.87 6.57 8.83
CA ILE A 308 23.27 6.78 8.48
C ILE A 308 24.14 6.79 9.75
N ALA A 309 23.76 7.58 10.76
CA ALA A 309 24.53 7.73 12.00
C ALA A 309 24.67 6.41 12.78
N THR A 310 23.67 5.53 12.71
CA THR A 310 23.67 4.23 13.41
C THR A 310 24.25 3.09 12.57
N GLY A 311 24.69 3.39 11.34
CA GLY A 311 25.26 2.39 10.44
C GLY A 311 24.28 1.27 10.09
N TYR A 312 22.98 1.60 9.98
CA TYR A 312 21.89 0.68 9.61
C TYR A 312 21.70 -0.50 10.58
N ARG A 313 22.05 -0.31 11.87
CA ARG A 313 21.86 -1.31 12.94
C ARG A 313 20.52 -1.09 13.62
N THR A 314 19.65 -2.09 13.64
CA THR A 314 18.28 -1.99 14.17
C THR A 314 18.27 -1.57 15.64
N GLY A 315 19.04 -2.26 16.49
CA GLY A 315 19.08 -1.97 17.94
C GLY A 315 19.61 -0.57 18.24
N THR A 316 20.71 -0.17 17.60
CA THR A 316 21.29 1.17 17.78
C THR A 316 20.35 2.27 17.29
N MET A 317 19.64 2.05 16.18
CA MET A 317 18.61 2.97 15.68
C MET A 317 17.47 3.16 16.67
N LEU A 318 16.95 2.07 17.26
CA LEU A 318 15.88 2.13 18.26
C LEU A 318 16.32 2.85 19.54
N GLU A 319 17.50 2.54 20.07
CA GLU A 319 18.05 3.18 21.26
C GLU A 319 18.26 4.68 21.04
N TYR A 320 18.82 5.04 19.88
CA TYR A 320 19.09 6.43 19.53
C TYR A 320 17.79 7.22 19.35
N MET A 321 16.81 6.68 18.64
CA MET A 321 15.49 7.31 18.47
C MET A 321 14.74 7.49 19.79
N ALA A 322 14.79 6.49 20.67
CA ALA A 322 14.17 6.57 21.98
C ALA A 322 14.80 7.67 22.85
N SER A 323 16.12 7.87 22.76
CA SER A 323 16.82 8.90 23.53
C SER A 323 16.42 10.32 23.13
N ILE A 324 16.18 10.55 21.83
CA ILE A 324 15.80 11.87 21.30
C ILE A 324 14.33 12.18 21.59
N ALA A 325 13.46 11.17 21.51
CA ALA A 325 12.04 11.36 21.84
C ALA A 325 11.78 11.71 23.32
N GLN A 326 12.77 11.52 24.20
CA GLN A 326 12.69 11.83 25.64
C GLN A 326 13.23 13.22 26.02
N THR A 327 13.97 13.88 25.12
CA THR A 327 14.57 15.21 25.33
C THR A 327 13.70 16.32 24.77
#